data_AF-A0A4Q5YQC9-F1
#
_entry.id   AF-A0A4Q5YQC9-F1
#
_cell.length_a   1.000
_cell.length_b   1.000
_cell.length_c   1.000
_cell.angle_alpha   90.00
_cell.angle_beta   90.00
_cell.angle_gamma   90.00
#
_symmetry.space_group_name_H-M   'P 1'
#
loop_
_entity.id
_entity.type
_entity.pdbx_description
1 polymer ?
#
loop_
_entity_poly.entity_id
_entity_poly.type
_entity_poly.pdbx_seq_one_letter_code
_entity_poly.pdbx_strand_id
1 'polypeptide(L)'
;MNRVEGTSFVLFPLVEIEQLKSTQLQILEAIKTLHSNSSKPSSPQAYLTAVEFMRAVKICRSKFDQLSATSKIRVIKKKRKLYVPFSEVERYFTDPSIG
;
A
#
# COMPACT_ATOMS: atom_id res chain seq x y z
N MET A 1 -17.19 21.40 38.85
CA MET A 1 -18.18 20.47 38.27
C MET A 1 -17.78 19.06 38.67
N ASN A 2 -18.48 18.47 39.65
CA ASN A 2 -18.15 17.14 40.18
C ASN A 2 -18.56 16.07 39.16
N ARG A 3 -17.60 15.28 38.66
CA ARG A 3 -17.89 14.09 37.86
C ARG A 3 -18.39 13.01 38.81
N VAL A 4 -19.66 12.66 38.70
CA VAL A 4 -20.22 11.46 39.33
C VAL A 4 -19.82 10.29 38.44
N GLU A 5 -18.83 9.52 38.85
CA GLU A 5 -18.57 8.20 38.25
C GLU A 5 -19.69 7.25 38.70
N GLY A 6 -20.82 7.32 38.01
CA GLY A 6 -21.91 6.38 38.14
C GLY A 6 -21.69 5.22 37.19
N THR A 7 -21.50 4.02 37.73
CA THR A 7 -21.54 2.79 36.94
C THR A 7 -22.97 2.63 36.41
N SER A 8 -23.19 2.92 35.12
CA SER A 8 -24.50 2.71 34.50
C SER A 8 -24.61 1.26 34.05
N PHE A 9 -25.54 0.52 34.64
CA PHE A 9 -25.87 -0.82 34.17
C PHE A 9 -26.94 -0.72 33.11
N VAL A 10 -26.66 -1.24 31.91
CA VAL A 10 -27.62 -1.31 30.82
C VAL A 10 -28.05 -2.77 30.67
N LEU A 11 -29.33 -3.02 30.89
CA LEU A 11 -29.91 -4.35 30.73
C LEU A 11 -30.26 -4.56 29.26
N PHE A 12 -29.65 -5.55 28.62
CA PHE A 12 -29.94 -5.91 27.24
C PHE A 12 -30.54 -7.31 27.18
N PRO A 13 -31.57 -7.54 26.34
CA PRO A 13 -32.03 -8.88 26.03
C PRO A 13 -30.91 -9.70 25.41
N LEU A 14 -30.76 -10.96 25.84
CA LEU A 14 -29.73 -11.87 25.31
C LEU A 14 -29.83 -12.03 23.78
N VAL A 15 -31.06 -12.07 23.27
CA VAL A 15 -31.35 -12.21 21.83
C VAL A 15 -30.79 -11.03 21.02
N GLU A 16 -30.92 -9.80 21.52
CA GLU A 16 -30.42 -8.60 20.83
C GLU A 16 -28.88 -8.57 20.81
N ILE A 17 -28.23 -9.00 21.91
CA ILE A 17 -26.77 -9.09 21.96
C ILE A 17 -26.24 -10.13 20.96
N GLU A 18 -26.91 -11.28 20.84
CA GLU A 18 -26.51 -12.32 19.89
C GLU A 18 -26.66 -11.86 18.45
N GLN A 19 -27.75 -11.15 18.13
CA GLN A 19 -27.97 -10.55 16.81
C GLN A 19 -26.93 -9.46 16.50
N LEU A 20 -26.57 -8.64 17.48
CA LEU A 20 -25.55 -7.62 17.30
C LEU A 20 -24.17 -8.25 17.00
N LYS A 21 -23.80 -9.28 17.76
CA LYS A 21 -22.54 -10.02 17.56
C LYS A 21 -22.49 -10.68 16.18
N SER A 22 -23.58 -11.32 15.75
CA SER A 22 -23.62 -11.99 14.45
C SER A 22 -23.48 -10.99 13.29
N THR A 23 -24.15 -9.83 13.41
CA THR A 23 -24.05 -8.74 12.42
C THR A 23 -22.61 -8.20 12.35
N GLN A 24 -21.96 -7.99 13.50
CA GLN A 24 -20.57 -7.55 13.55
C GLN A 24 -19.60 -8.55 12.91
N LEU A 25 -19.82 -9.85 13.11
CA LEU A 25 -19.00 -10.89 12.49
C LEU A 25 -19.14 -10.90 10.95
N GLN A 26 -20.36 -10.74 10.44
CA GLN A 26 -20.61 -10.65 8.99
C GLN A 26 -19.93 -9.43 8.36
N ILE A 27 -19.98 -8.27 9.01
CA ILE A 27 -19.30 -7.06 8.56
C ILE A 27 -17.78 -7.28 8.53
N LEU A 28 -17.23 -7.90 9.58
CA LEU A 28 -15.80 -8.18 9.69
C LEU A 28 -15.33 -9.13 8.58
N GLU A 29 -16.13 -10.14 8.25
CA GLU A 29 -15.86 -11.06 7.13
C GLU A 29 -15.92 -10.35 5.77
N ALA A 30 -16.94 -9.51 5.54
CA ALA A 30 -17.05 -8.71 4.33
C ALA A 30 -15.86 -7.76 4.14
N ILE A 31 -15.38 -7.13 5.22
CA ILE A 31 -14.19 -6.29 5.19
C ILE A 31 -12.94 -7.12 4.85
N LYS A 32 -12.76 -8.29 5.48
CA LYS A 32 -11.62 -9.17 5.19
C LYS A 32 -11.58 -9.61 3.73
N THR A 33 -12.71 -9.99 3.15
CA THR A 33 -12.79 -10.41 1.74
C THR A 33 -12.50 -9.25 0.79
N LEU A 34 -13.00 -8.05 1.08
CA LEU A 34 -12.70 -6.84 0.31
C LEU A 34 -11.20 -6.49 0.33
N HIS A 35 -10.56 -6.50 1.50
CA HIS A 35 -9.12 -6.24 1.61
C HIS A 35 -8.26 -7.33 0.94
N SER A 36 -8.72 -8.59 0.98
CA SER A 36 -8.04 -9.70 0.30
C SER A 36 -8.05 -9.53 -1.23
N ASN A 37 -9.15 -9.00 -1.78
CA ASN A 37 -9.30 -8.78 -3.23
C ASN A 37 -8.68 -7.45 -3.70
N SER A 38 -8.44 -6.50 -2.80
CA SER A 38 -7.90 -5.17 -3.12
C SER A 38 -6.37 -5.14 -3.33
N SER A 39 -5.62 -6.20 -3.00
CA SER A 39 -4.16 -6.09 -2.82
C SER A 39 -3.29 -6.95 -3.74
N LYS A 40 -3.86 -7.65 -4.73
CA LYS A 40 -3.04 -8.34 -5.74
C LYS A 40 -3.30 -7.79 -7.15
N PRO A 41 -2.38 -6.98 -7.72
CA PRO A 41 -2.32 -6.90 -9.17
C PRO A 41 -2.04 -8.31 -9.70
N SER A 42 -3.00 -8.86 -10.45
CA SER A 42 -3.01 -10.22 -11.03
C SER A 42 -1.95 -10.47 -12.11
N SER A 43 -0.90 -9.66 -12.16
CA SER A 43 0.20 -9.81 -13.11
C SER A 43 1.47 -9.29 -12.44
N PRO A 44 2.65 -9.91 -12.65
CA PRO A 44 3.91 -9.27 -12.28
C PRO A 44 3.90 -7.87 -12.89
N GLN A 45 3.93 -6.83 -12.06
CA GLN A 45 3.96 -5.45 -12.53
C GLN A 45 5.27 -5.27 -13.30
N ALA A 46 5.23 -5.46 -14.62
CA ALA A 46 6.39 -5.33 -15.48
C ALA A 46 7.02 -3.92 -15.38
N TYR A 47 6.23 -2.94 -14.93
CA TYR A 47 6.62 -1.55 -14.79
C TYR A 47 6.18 -0.98 -13.45
N LEU A 48 7.12 -0.37 -12.75
CA LEU A 48 6.94 0.45 -11.56
C LEU A 48 6.80 1.92 -11.96
N THR A 49 6.13 2.72 -11.14
CA THR A 49 6.19 4.18 -11.26
C THR A 49 7.52 4.71 -10.74
N ALA A 50 7.91 5.92 -11.15
CA ALA A 50 9.10 6.57 -10.60
C ALA A 50 9.06 6.69 -9.05
N VAL A 51 7.88 6.90 -8.46
CA VAL A 51 7.73 6.97 -7.00
C VAL A 51 8.00 5.62 -6.34
N GLU A 52 7.49 4.53 -6.91
CA GLU A 52 7.74 3.17 -6.42
C GLU A 52 9.21 2.79 -6.59
N PHE A 53 9.83 3.12 -7.72
CA PHE A 53 11.26 2.89 -7.94
C PHE A 53 12.12 3.64 -6.92
N MET A 54 11.85 4.93 -6.70
CA MET A 54 12.58 5.73 -5.70
C MET A 54 12.45 5.15 -4.29
N ARG A 55 11.27 4.64 -3.93
CA ARG A 55 11.05 3.97 -2.63
C ARG A 55 11.79 2.63 -2.54
N ALA A 56 11.78 1.83 -3.59
CA ALA A 56 12.44 0.53 -3.63
C ALA A 56 13.97 0.67 -3.50
N VAL A 57 14.54 1.64 -4.22
CA VAL A 57 15.99 1.88 -4.27
C VAL A 57 16.47 2.85 -3.18
N LYS A 58 15.54 3.45 -2.42
CA LYS A 58 15.81 4.47 -1.38
C LYS A 58 16.63 5.66 -1.89
N ILE A 59 16.27 6.19 -3.06
CA ILE A 59 16.94 7.35 -3.67
C ILE A 59 16.02 8.57 -3.71
N CYS A 60 16.63 9.76 -3.65
CA CYS A 60 15.94 11.03 -3.82
C CYS A 60 15.63 11.31 -5.31
N ARG A 61 14.69 12.24 -5.53
CA ARG A 61 14.27 12.66 -6.87
C ARG A 61 15.42 13.16 -7.75
N SER A 62 16.37 13.90 -7.16
CA SER A 62 17.56 14.40 -7.86
C SER A 62 18.42 13.29 -8.45
N LYS A 63 18.71 12.24 -7.67
CA LYS A 63 19.48 11.06 -8.14
C LYS A 63 18.69 10.29 -9.20
N PHE A 64 17.37 10.15 -9.03
CA PHE A 64 16.52 9.55 -10.06
C PHE A 64 16.60 10.30 -11.40
N ASP A 65 16.46 11.62 -11.37
CA ASP A 65 16.55 12.46 -12.57
C ASP A 65 17.94 12.38 -13.20
N GLN A 66 19.01 12.34 -12.39
CA GLN A 66 20.38 12.14 -12.88
C GLN A 66 20.54 10.78 -13.59
N LEU A 67 20.05 9.69 -12.99
CA LEU A 67 20.13 8.34 -13.57
C LEU A 67 19.32 8.23 -14.86
N SER A 68 18.16 8.90 -14.91
CA SER A 68 17.35 8.98 -16.12
C SER A 68 18.04 9.82 -17.21
N ALA A 69 18.67 10.94 -16.85
CA ALA A 69 19.33 11.84 -17.79
C ALA A 69 20.64 11.25 -18.35
N THR A 70 21.36 10.48 -17.53
CA THR A 70 22.58 9.75 -17.94
C THR A 70 22.28 8.40 -18.58
N SER A 71 21.01 8.07 -18.82
CA SER A 71 20.54 6.81 -19.42
C SER A 71 21.03 5.55 -18.70
N LYS A 72 21.37 5.65 -17.40
CA LYS A 72 21.78 4.52 -16.56
C LYS A 72 20.60 3.61 -16.19
N ILE A 73 19.39 4.17 -16.16
CA ILE A 73 18.15 3.41 -15.93
C ILE A 73 17.19 3.62 -17.11
N ARG A 74 16.44 2.58 -17.47
CA ARG A 74 15.39 2.69 -18.50
C ARG A 74 14.12 3.31 -17.92
N VAL A 75 13.67 4.41 -18.51
CA VAL A 75 12.44 5.11 -18.10
C VAL A 75 11.52 5.29 -19.31
N ILE A 76 10.25 4.91 -19.15
CA ILE A 76 9.18 5.08 -20.13
C ILE A 76 8.26 6.20 -19.66
N LYS A 77 8.13 7.24 -20.47
CA LYS A 77 7.19 8.34 -20.20
C LYS A 77 5.83 8.01 -20.81
N LYS A 78 4.78 7.97 -19.97
CA LYS A 78 3.39 7.80 -20.41
C LYS A 78 2.55 8.96 -19.89
N LYS A 79 2.14 9.85 -20.81
CA LYS A 79 1.48 11.12 -20.49
C LYS A 79 2.34 11.96 -19.53
N ARG A 80 1.86 12.15 -18.29
CA ARG A 80 2.53 12.91 -17.22
C ARG A 80 3.32 12.03 -16.25
N LYS A 81 3.24 10.70 -16.37
CA LYS A 81 3.87 9.76 -15.43
C LYS A 81 5.10 9.08 -16.06
N LEU A 82 6.08 8.82 -15.22
CA LEU A 82 7.30 8.07 -15.55
C LEU A 82 7.18 6.66 -14.98
N TYR A 83 7.50 5.68 -15.83
CA TYR A 83 7.48 4.27 -15.52
C TYR A 83 8.86 3.66 -15.72
N VAL A 84 9.24 2.71 -14.89
CA VAL A 84 10.54 2.05 -14.88
C VAL A 84 10.30 0.55 -14.87
N PRO A 85 10.95 -0.24 -15.74
CA PRO A 85 10.85 -1.69 -15.68
C PRO A 85 11.32 -2.23 -14.33
N PHE A 86 10.65 -3.28 -13.82
CA PHE A 86 11.04 -3.88 -12.54
C PHE A 86 12.49 -4.38 -12.53
N SER A 87 12.98 -4.90 -13.65
CA SER A 87 14.36 -5.39 -13.82
C SER A 87 15.43 -4.32 -13.57
N GLU A 88 15.10 -3.03 -13.71
CA GLU A 88 16.05 -1.95 -13.44
C GLU A 88 16.30 -1.76 -11.94
N VAL A 89 15.38 -2.20 -11.07
CA VAL A 89 15.61 -2.21 -9.62
C VAL A 89 16.72 -3.19 -9.27
N GLU A 90 16.63 -4.42 -9.79
CA GLU A 90 17.66 -5.45 -9.58
C GLU A 90 19.00 -4.98 -10.17
N ARG A 91 18.98 -4.45 -11.39
CA ARG A 91 20.18 -3.94 -12.06
C ARG A 91 20.88 -2.84 -11.26
N TYR A 92 20.13 -1.95 -10.61
CA TYR A 92 20.72 -0.92 -9.76
C TYR A 92 21.56 -1.48 -8.61
N PHE A 93 21.13 -2.60 -8.02
CA PHE A 93 21.86 -3.24 -6.91
C PHE A 93 22.97 -4.18 -7.37
N THR A 94 22.85 -4.77 -8.56
CA THR A 94 23.85 -5.71 -9.11
C THR A 94 24.99 -5.00 -9.85
N ASP A 95 24.71 -3.87 -10.50
CA ASP A 95 25.69 -3.18 -11.34
C ASP A 95 26.39 -2.05 -10.56
N PRO A 96 27.68 -2.22 -10.19
CA PRO A 96 28.41 -1.22 -9.42
C PRO A 96 28.67 0.08 -10.19
N SER A 97 28.40 0.11 -11.51
CA SER A 97 28.52 1.33 -12.32
C SER A 97 27.34 2.30 -12.17
N ILE A 98 26.23 1.86 -11.54
CA ILE A 98 24.99 2.63 -11.42
C ILE A 98 24.86 3.33 -10.05
N GLY A 99 25.30 2.68 -8.96
CA GLY A 99 25.24 3.18 -7.57
C GLY A 99 26.03 4.46 -7.32
#